data_AF-A0A4Z1H352-F1
#
_entry.id   AF-A0A4Z1H352-F1
#
_cell.length_a   1.000
_cell.length_b   1.000
_cell.length_c   1.000
_cell.angle_alpha   90.00
_cell.angle_beta   90.00
_cell.angle_gamma   90.00
#
_symmetry.space_group_name_H-M   'P 1'
#
loop_
_entity.id
_entity.type
_entity.pdbx_description
1 polymer ?
#
loop_
_entity_poly.entity_id
_entity_poly.type
_entity_poly.pdbx_seq_one_letter_code
_entity_poly.pdbx_strand_id
1 'polypeptide(L)'
;MEPPNAKSALPSKEHPIPQPPETTHGSIPSRHQQEFAAAQRARESLKINNQIFKGYINTELIRCCALLATAEYERALGHVENASFLAEEQNLFYEISKCYLYRGVCFMGMKRWKEARVALVRGVNVRGWGGKVEGLMREAQMRIDEERRGRRLGA
;
A
#
# COMPACT_ATOMS: atom_id res chain seq x y z
N MET A 1 42.38 -82.29 -55.21
CA MET A 1 41.21 -81.83 -54.43
C MET A 1 41.55 -80.47 -53.84
N GLU A 2 40.58 -79.56 -53.82
CA GLU A 2 40.62 -78.13 -53.43
C GLU A 2 40.91 -77.86 -51.93
N PRO A 3 40.92 -76.59 -51.41
CA PRO A 3 40.86 -75.24 -52.04
C PRO A 3 42.18 -74.46 -51.69
N PRO A 4 42.28 -73.16 -51.24
CA PRO A 4 41.41 -71.98 -51.33
C PRO A 4 42.07 -70.61 -51.71
N ASN A 5 41.37 -69.84 -52.55
CA ASN A 5 40.98 -68.42 -52.36
C ASN A 5 42.03 -67.35 -51.93
N ALA A 6 42.32 -66.40 -52.83
CA ALA A 6 43.15 -65.22 -52.56
C ALA A 6 42.40 -64.15 -51.74
N LYS A 7 42.93 -63.79 -50.57
CA LYS A 7 42.37 -62.72 -49.72
C LYS A 7 42.71 -61.33 -50.30
N SER A 8 41.68 -60.53 -50.58
CA SER A 8 41.85 -59.10 -50.86
C SER A 8 42.18 -58.36 -49.56
N ALA A 9 43.25 -57.56 -49.58
CA ALA A 9 43.67 -56.74 -48.45
C ALA A 9 43.16 -55.30 -48.62
N LEU A 10 42.33 -54.85 -47.67
CA LEU A 10 41.97 -53.43 -47.51
C LEU A 10 42.60 -52.90 -46.21
N PRO A 11 43.30 -51.76 -46.22
CA PRO A 11 43.92 -51.21 -45.03
C PRO A 11 42.90 -50.45 -44.18
N SER A 12 42.78 -50.82 -42.90
CA SER A 12 42.03 -50.06 -41.91
C SER A 12 42.64 -48.67 -41.73
N LYS A 13 41.90 -47.62 -42.10
CA LYS A 13 42.19 -46.23 -41.70
C LYS A 13 41.14 -45.75 -40.70
N GLU A 14 41.34 -46.12 -39.44
CA GLU A 14 40.64 -45.44 -38.34
C GLU A 14 40.99 -43.94 -38.39
N HIS A 15 39.97 -43.09 -38.50
CA HIS A 15 40.10 -41.66 -38.32
C HIS A 15 39.54 -41.32 -36.94
N PRO A 16 40.25 -40.56 -36.08
CA PRO A 16 39.70 -40.11 -34.81
C PRO A 16 38.49 -39.21 -35.06
N ILE A 17 37.34 -39.56 -34.50
CA ILE A 17 36.14 -38.72 -34.51
C ILE A 17 36.44 -37.50 -33.63
N PRO A 18 36.26 -36.25 -34.11
CA PRO A 18 36.38 -35.07 -33.26
C PRO A 18 35.33 -35.13 -32.15
N GLN A 19 35.76 -35.05 -30.89
CA GLN A 19 34.82 -34.88 -29.78
C GLN A 19 34.11 -33.52 -29.94
N PRO A 20 32.76 -33.48 -29.88
CA PRO A 20 32.07 -32.20 -29.83
C PRO A 20 32.45 -31.46 -28.54
N PRO A 21 32.57 -30.12 -28.56
CA PRO A 21 32.88 -29.36 -27.34
C PRO A 21 31.81 -29.63 -26.29
N GLU A 22 32.22 -29.77 -25.03
CA GLU A 22 31.28 -29.85 -23.90
C GLU A 22 30.38 -28.61 -23.92
N THR A 23 29.13 -28.80 -24.35
CA THR A 23 28.11 -27.79 -24.20
C THR A 23 27.82 -27.66 -22.72
N THR A 24 28.45 -26.66 -22.08
CA THR A 24 28.11 -26.24 -20.72
C THR A 24 26.62 -25.94 -20.70
N HIS A 25 25.81 -26.91 -20.23
CA HIS A 25 24.37 -26.78 -20.10
C HIS A 25 24.08 -25.79 -18.96
N GLY A 26 24.28 -24.51 -19.25
CA GLY A 26 23.72 -23.41 -18.46
C GLY A 26 22.23 -23.65 -18.40
N SER A 27 21.76 -24.14 -17.25
CA SER A 27 20.38 -24.53 -17.06
C SER A 27 19.53 -23.27 -17.13
N ILE A 28 18.90 -23.04 -18.28
CA ILE A 28 18.05 -21.88 -18.51
C ILE A 28 16.97 -21.91 -17.42
N PRO A 29 16.90 -20.91 -16.53
CA PRO A 29 15.94 -20.93 -15.43
C PRO A 29 14.54 -21.10 -15.99
N SER A 30 13.77 -22.01 -15.41
CA SER A 30 12.40 -22.26 -15.88
C SER A 30 11.62 -20.95 -15.85
N ARG A 31 10.86 -20.67 -16.91
CA ARG A 31 10.08 -19.44 -17.06
C ARG A 31 9.22 -19.15 -15.82
N HIS A 32 8.64 -20.19 -15.21
CA HIS A 32 7.89 -20.07 -13.97
C HIS A 32 8.74 -19.70 -12.74
N GLN A 33 10.00 -20.15 -12.62
CA GLN A 33 10.90 -19.69 -11.57
C GLN A 33 11.25 -18.20 -11.74
N GLN A 34 11.44 -17.76 -12.99
CA GLN A 34 11.73 -16.35 -13.30
C GLN A 34 10.52 -15.44 -13.03
N GLU A 35 9.32 -15.88 -13.43
CA GLU A 35 8.04 -15.22 -13.14
C GLU A 35 7.78 -15.16 -11.61
N PHE A 36 8.02 -16.25 -10.88
CA PHE A 36 7.89 -16.28 -9.42
C PHE A 36 8.87 -15.32 -8.72
N ALA A 37 10.15 -15.32 -9.12
CA ALA A 37 11.16 -14.41 -8.58
C ALA A 37 10.85 -12.92 -8.89
N ALA A 38 10.29 -12.63 -10.07
CA ALA A 38 9.83 -11.29 -10.43
C ALA A 38 8.63 -10.85 -9.58
N ALA A 39 7.63 -11.71 -9.41
CA ALA A 39 6.47 -11.46 -8.56
C ALA A 39 6.86 -11.27 -7.08
N GLN A 40 7.84 -12.00 -6.59
CA GLN A 40 8.35 -11.84 -5.23
C GLN A 40 9.08 -10.50 -5.03
N ARG A 41 9.98 -10.11 -5.95
CA ARG A 41 10.61 -8.77 -5.90
C ARG A 41 9.58 -7.64 -5.95
N ALA A 42 8.54 -7.76 -6.80
CA ALA A 42 7.46 -6.77 -6.86
C ALA A 42 6.70 -6.66 -5.52
N ARG A 43 6.42 -7.78 -4.86
CA ARG A 43 5.80 -7.80 -3.51
C ARG A 43 6.70 -7.18 -2.44
N GLU A 44 8.01 -7.39 -2.52
CA GLU A 44 8.99 -6.82 -1.59
C GLU A 44 9.13 -5.31 -1.77
N SER A 45 9.25 -4.81 -3.00
CA SER A 45 9.23 -3.37 -3.31
C SER A 45 7.94 -2.71 -2.85
N LEU A 46 6.77 -3.35 -3.06
CA LEU A 46 5.48 -2.81 -2.59
C LEU A 46 5.42 -2.73 -1.05
N LYS A 47 5.97 -3.71 -0.33
CA LYS A 47 6.07 -3.65 1.14
C LYS A 47 6.95 -2.48 1.62
N ILE A 48 8.09 -2.27 0.98
CA ILE A 48 9.02 -1.17 1.30
C ILE A 48 8.34 0.17 1.06
N ASN A 49 7.73 0.37 -0.12
CA ASN A 49 7.00 1.59 -0.47
C ASN A 49 5.86 1.86 0.52
N ASN A 50 5.04 0.86 0.82
CA ASN A 50 3.96 0.98 1.81
C ASN A 50 4.47 1.38 3.20
N GLN A 51 5.63 0.89 3.62
CA GLN A 51 6.23 1.27 4.91
C GLN A 51 6.69 2.74 4.90
N ILE A 52 7.29 3.20 3.81
CA ILE A 52 7.70 4.60 3.62
C ILE A 52 6.47 5.53 3.65
N PHE A 53 5.44 5.22 2.87
CA PHE A 53 4.20 6.02 2.81
C PHE A 53 3.48 6.06 4.16
N LYS A 54 3.39 4.94 4.89
CA LYS A 54 2.86 4.90 6.27
C LYS A 54 3.68 5.76 7.23
N GLY A 55 5.01 5.77 7.09
CA GLY A 55 5.90 6.65 7.86
C GLY A 55 5.60 8.13 7.63
N TYR A 56 5.46 8.54 6.37
CA TYR A 56 5.09 9.91 6.00
C TYR A 56 3.70 10.29 6.55
N ILE A 57 2.69 9.45 6.30
CA ILE A 57 1.31 9.67 6.79
C ILE A 57 1.27 9.85 8.31
N ASN A 58 1.92 8.96 9.07
CA ASN A 58 1.96 9.09 10.52
C ASN A 58 2.67 10.38 10.96
N THR A 59 3.70 10.84 10.23
CA THR A 59 4.40 12.11 10.51
C THR A 59 3.49 13.33 10.31
N GLU A 60 2.74 13.38 9.22
CA GLU A 60 1.74 14.42 8.98
C GLU A 60 0.62 14.41 10.03
N LEU A 61 0.14 13.23 10.44
CA LEU A 61 -0.87 13.12 11.49
C LEU A 61 -0.33 13.54 12.87
N ILE A 62 0.96 13.33 13.17
CA ILE A 62 1.61 13.86 14.39
C ILE A 62 1.69 15.40 14.34
N ARG A 63 2.03 15.99 13.18
CA ARG A 63 2.02 17.45 12.98
C ARG A 63 0.61 18.03 13.19
N CYS A 64 -0.41 17.38 12.64
CA CYS A 64 -1.81 17.69 12.92
C CYS A 64 -2.12 17.66 14.44
N CYS A 65 -1.73 16.59 15.16
CA CYS A 65 -1.94 16.51 16.61
C CYS A 65 -1.31 17.68 17.38
N ALA A 66 -0.09 18.09 17.02
CA ALA A 66 0.59 19.21 17.66
C ALA A 66 -0.16 20.55 17.44
N LEU A 67 -0.63 20.79 16.21
CA LEU A 67 -1.40 22.00 15.86
C LEU A 67 -2.82 21.98 16.45
N LEU A 68 -3.44 20.81 16.59
CA LEU A 68 -4.72 20.67 17.31
C LEU A 68 -4.57 21.06 18.79
N ALA A 69 -3.44 20.76 19.42
CA ALA A 69 -3.16 21.14 20.81
C ALA A 69 -2.95 22.66 20.99
N THR A 70 -2.55 23.39 19.93
CA THR A 70 -2.44 24.86 19.92
C THR A 70 -3.66 25.57 19.31
N ALA A 71 -4.75 24.83 19.05
CA ALA A 71 -5.98 25.31 18.40
C ALA A 71 -5.80 25.86 16.96
N GLU A 72 -4.72 25.48 16.26
CA GLU A 72 -4.41 25.91 14.89
C GLU A 72 -5.10 25.01 13.84
N TYR A 73 -6.43 24.95 13.92
CA TYR A 73 -7.24 23.93 13.25
C TYR A 73 -7.14 23.90 11.72
N GLU A 74 -6.99 25.05 11.06
CA GLU A 74 -6.84 25.12 9.59
C GLU A 74 -5.47 24.59 9.13
N ARG A 75 -4.39 24.93 9.87
CA ARG A 75 -3.06 24.38 9.61
C ARG A 75 -3.01 22.88 9.89
N ALA A 76 -3.68 22.43 10.96
CA ALA A 76 -3.84 21.01 11.26
C ALA A 76 -4.58 20.26 10.14
N LEU A 77 -5.64 20.85 9.59
CA LEU A 77 -6.39 20.29 8.46
C LEU A 77 -5.50 20.11 7.22
N GLY A 78 -4.65 21.09 6.89
CA GLY A 78 -3.73 20.99 5.74
C GLY A 78 -2.82 19.75 5.80
N HIS A 79 -2.26 19.44 6.98
CA HIS A 79 -1.48 18.22 7.18
C HIS A 79 -2.32 16.93 7.04
N VAL A 80 -3.58 16.95 7.50
CA VAL A 80 -4.50 15.82 7.31
C VAL A 80 -4.84 15.61 5.84
N GLU A 81 -4.99 16.67 5.05
CA GLU A 81 -5.31 16.58 3.62
C GLU A 81 -4.12 16.06 2.80
N ASN A 82 -2.88 16.49 3.11
CA ASN A 82 -1.65 15.88 2.58
C ASN A 82 -1.58 14.37 2.87
N ALA A 83 -1.85 13.99 4.14
CA ALA A 83 -1.86 12.61 4.57
C ALA A 83 -2.96 11.78 3.89
N SER A 84 -4.15 12.37 3.73
CA SER A 84 -5.31 11.73 3.10
C SER A 84 -5.06 11.45 1.62
N PHE A 85 -4.52 12.43 0.88
CA PHE A 85 -4.17 12.25 -0.53
C PHE A 85 -3.24 11.05 -0.73
N LEU A 86 -2.14 10.98 0.02
CA LEU A 86 -1.19 9.86 -0.10
C LEU A 86 -1.79 8.52 0.36
N ALA A 87 -2.66 8.53 1.38
CA ALA A 87 -3.34 7.33 1.85
C ALA A 87 -4.36 6.79 0.82
N GLU A 88 -5.08 7.68 0.14
CA GLU A 88 -6.06 7.35 -0.91
C GLU A 88 -5.36 6.85 -2.18
N GLU A 89 -4.33 7.55 -2.68
CA GLU A 89 -3.49 7.12 -3.82
C GLU A 89 -2.90 5.71 -3.62
N GLN A 90 -2.43 5.40 -2.41
CA GLN A 90 -1.81 4.12 -2.08
C GLN A 90 -2.81 3.07 -1.55
N ASN A 91 -4.12 3.38 -1.57
CA ASN A 91 -5.20 2.50 -1.11
C ASN A 91 -5.00 1.96 0.34
N LEU A 92 -4.42 2.79 1.21
CA LEU A 92 -4.08 2.43 2.59
C LEU A 92 -5.30 2.62 3.52
N PHE A 93 -6.31 1.76 3.40
CA PHE A 93 -7.63 1.91 4.04
C PHE A 93 -7.64 2.24 5.55
N TYR A 94 -6.70 1.69 6.32
CA TYR A 94 -6.59 1.99 7.75
C TYR A 94 -6.06 3.41 8.00
N GLU A 95 -5.08 3.83 7.22
CA GLU A 95 -4.53 5.18 7.20
C GLU A 95 -5.56 6.20 6.70
N ILE A 96 -6.36 5.88 5.67
CA ILE A 96 -7.50 6.69 5.21
C ILE A 96 -8.48 6.92 6.37
N SER A 97 -8.84 5.87 7.12
CA SER A 97 -9.72 5.99 8.29
C SER A 97 -9.13 6.90 9.39
N LYS A 98 -7.80 6.83 9.64
CA LYS A 98 -7.13 7.80 10.54
C LYS A 98 -7.26 9.23 10.03
N CYS A 99 -7.04 9.47 8.74
CA CYS A 99 -7.14 10.82 8.16
C CYS A 99 -8.56 11.37 8.34
N TYR A 100 -9.60 10.59 8.06
CA TYR A 100 -11.00 11.01 8.31
C TYR A 100 -11.30 11.30 9.78
N LEU A 101 -10.75 10.52 10.73
CA LEU A 101 -10.86 10.80 12.16
C LEU A 101 -10.26 12.18 12.51
N TYR A 102 -9.01 12.44 12.12
CA TYR A 102 -8.36 13.72 12.41
C TYR A 102 -9.02 14.89 11.69
N ARG A 103 -9.49 14.69 10.45
CA ARG A 103 -10.28 15.69 9.70
C ARG A 103 -11.55 16.10 10.46
N GLY A 104 -12.23 15.11 11.04
CA GLY A 104 -13.38 15.31 11.91
C GLY A 104 -13.06 16.18 13.12
N VAL A 105 -11.96 15.92 13.81
CA VAL A 105 -11.50 16.71 14.97
C VAL A 105 -11.13 18.14 14.56
N CYS A 106 -10.43 18.34 13.43
CA CYS A 106 -10.14 19.68 12.91
C CYS A 106 -11.43 20.47 12.65
N PHE A 107 -12.42 19.85 12.00
CA PHE A 107 -13.72 20.49 11.75
C PHE A 107 -14.49 20.80 13.03
N MET A 108 -14.42 19.98 14.09
CA MET A 108 -15.02 20.32 15.39
C MET A 108 -14.37 21.56 16.02
N GLY A 109 -13.04 21.66 15.96
CA GLY A 109 -12.32 22.87 16.42
C GLY A 109 -12.74 24.14 15.69
N MET A 110 -12.94 24.04 14.36
CA MET A 110 -13.50 25.11 13.52
C MET A 110 -15.01 25.33 13.67
N LYS A 111 -15.71 24.59 14.55
CA LYS A 111 -17.18 24.60 14.70
C LYS A 111 -17.95 24.24 13.40
N ARG A 112 -17.30 23.52 12.49
CA ARG A 112 -17.86 23.02 11.21
C ARG A 112 -18.53 21.67 11.43
N TRP A 113 -19.59 21.66 12.25
CA TRP A 113 -20.16 20.45 12.84
C TRP A 113 -20.70 19.43 11.81
N LYS A 114 -21.21 19.90 10.67
CA LYS A 114 -21.73 19.02 9.60
C LYS A 114 -20.60 18.23 8.96
N GLU A 115 -19.54 18.92 8.54
CA GLU A 115 -18.35 18.31 7.95
C GLU A 115 -17.62 17.42 8.96
N ALA A 116 -17.54 17.85 10.23
CA ALA A 116 -17.03 17.03 11.33
C ALA A 116 -17.75 15.68 11.42
N ARG A 117 -19.08 15.68 11.48
CA ARG A 117 -19.87 14.45 11.56
C ARG A 117 -19.64 13.53 10.35
N VAL A 118 -19.63 14.09 9.13
CA VAL A 118 -19.41 13.30 7.90
C VAL A 118 -18.02 12.65 7.90
N ALA A 119 -16.99 13.38 8.34
CA ALA A 119 -15.64 12.85 8.46
C ALA A 119 -15.54 11.78 9.56
N LEU A 120 -16.12 11.99 10.74
CA LEU A 120 -16.09 11.02 11.85
C LEU A 120 -16.77 9.69 11.49
N VAL A 121 -17.86 9.69 10.72
CA VAL A 121 -18.49 8.46 10.20
C VAL A 121 -17.49 7.63 9.38
N ARG A 122 -16.69 8.28 8.52
CA ARG A 122 -15.64 7.60 7.72
C ARG A 122 -14.44 7.18 8.58
N GLY A 123 -14.20 7.85 9.71
CA GLY A 123 -13.10 7.56 10.63
C GLY A 123 -13.38 6.48 11.69
N VAL A 124 -14.59 5.91 11.74
CA VAL A 124 -15.02 4.98 12.82
C VAL A 124 -14.17 3.70 12.93
N ASN A 125 -13.53 3.28 11.83
CA ASN A 125 -12.75 2.03 11.76
C ASN A 125 -11.35 2.12 12.42
N VAL A 126 -11.00 3.24 13.06
CA VAL A 126 -9.75 3.36 13.82
C VAL A 126 -9.82 2.52 15.10
N ARG A 127 -8.94 1.51 15.19
CA ARG A 127 -8.90 0.57 16.33
C ARG A 127 -8.66 1.32 17.64
N GLY A 128 -9.40 0.95 18.69
CA GLY A 128 -9.33 1.58 20.00
C GLY A 128 -10.05 2.94 20.12
N TRP A 129 -10.59 3.49 19.02
CA TRP A 129 -11.25 4.81 19.02
C TRP A 129 -12.77 4.78 18.94
N GLY A 130 -13.41 3.63 18.65
CA GLY A 130 -14.87 3.52 18.40
C GLY A 130 -15.76 4.31 19.37
N GLY A 131 -15.72 3.98 20.68
CA GLY A 131 -16.54 4.68 21.68
C GLY A 131 -16.24 6.18 21.83
N LYS A 132 -15.00 6.62 21.53
CA LYS A 132 -14.63 8.04 21.49
C LYS A 132 -15.17 8.72 20.23
N VAL A 133 -15.12 8.06 19.07
CA VAL A 133 -15.71 8.55 17.82
C VAL A 133 -17.22 8.69 17.94
N GLU A 134 -17.90 7.73 18.55
CA GLU A 134 -19.33 7.86 18.85
C GLU A 134 -19.64 9.07 19.74
N GLY A 135 -18.82 9.32 20.77
CA GLY A 135 -18.93 10.51 21.61
C GLY A 135 -18.85 11.81 20.80
N LEU A 136 -17.80 11.93 19.97
CA LEU A 136 -17.59 13.08 19.08
C LEU A 136 -18.72 13.22 18.04
N MET A 137 -19.24 12.12 17.51
CA MET A 137 -20.39 12.12 16.59
C MET A 137 -21.68 12.57 17.27
N ARG A 138 -21.93 12.16 18.52
CA ARG A 138 -23.07 12.63 19.33
C ARG A 138 -22.96 14.12 19.63
N GLU A 139 -21.77 14.60 20.02
CA GLU A 139 -21.51 16.04 20.22
C GLU A 139 -21.76 16.86 18.95
N ALA A 140 -21.20 16.44 17.82
CA ALA A 140 -21.42 17.09 16.53
C ALA A 140 -22.92 17.10 16.13
N GLN A 141 -23.68 16.03 16.41
CA GLN A 141 -25.13 16.03 16.20
C GLN A 141 -25.85 17.05 17.08
N MET A 142 -25.52 17.08 18.37
CA MET A 142 -26.15 17.98 19.34
C MET A 142 -26.00 19.44 18.90
N ARG A 143 -24.79 19.84 18.47
CA ARG A 143 -24.50 21.17 17.91
C ARG A 143 -25.30 21.48 16.64
N ILE A 144 -25.39 20.53 15.70
CA ILE A 144 -26.22 20.69 14.49
C ILE A 144 -27.69 20.95 14.84
N ASP A 145 -28.23 20.24 15.84
CA ASP A 145 -29.63 20.35 16.25
C ASP A 145 -29.90 21.59 17.11
N GLU A 146 -28.92 22.07 17.88
CA GLU A 146 -28.94 23.38 18.54
C GLU A 146 -29.05 24.51 17.51
N GLU A 147 -28.13 24.58 16.53
CA GLU A 147 -28.20 25.62 15.49
C GLU A 147 -29.50 25.56 14.67
N ARG A 148 -30.02 24.35 14.42
CA ARG A 148 -31.27 24.13 13.67
C ARG A 148 -32.52 24.49 14.48
N ARG A 149 -32.43 24.59 15.80
CA ARG A 149 -33.47 25.14 16.67
C ARG A 149 -33.34 26.66 16.79
N GLY A 150 -32.15 27.20 16.99
CA GLY A 150 -31.90 28.65 17.00
C GLY A 150 -32.42 29.35 15.74
N ARG A 151 -32.12 28.79 14.55
CA ARG A 151 -32.63 29.28 13.25
C ARG A 151 -34.16 29.21 13.07
N ARG A 152 -34.90 28.49 13.94
CA ARG A 152 -36.38 28.40 13.91
C ARG A 152 -37.07 29.26 14.96
N LEU A 153 -36.31 29.82 15.91
CA LEU A 153 -36.84 30.66 17.00
C LEU A 153 -36.49 32.15 16.80
N GLY A 154 -35.54 32.45 15.90
CA GLY A 154 -35.18 33.81 15.47
C GLY A 154 -35.65 34.15 14.04
N ALA A 155 -36.66 33.42 13.54
CA ALA A 155 -37.33 33.63 12.25
C ALA A 155 -38.85 33.56 12.47
#